data_AF-A0A6M1Z6P9-F1
#
_entry.id   AF-A0A6M1Z6P9-F1
#
_cell.length_a   1.000
_cell.length_b   1.000
_cell.length_c   1.000
_cell.angle_alpha   90.00
_cell.angle_beta   90.00
_cell.angle_gamma   90.00
#
_symmetry.space_group_name_H-M   'P 1'
#
loop_
_entity.id
_entity.type
_entity.pdbx_description
1 polymer ?
#
loop_
_entity_poly.entity_id
_entity_poly.type
_entity_poly.pdbx_seq_one_letter_code
_entity_poly.pdbx_strand_id
1 'polypeptide(L)'
;IVIFDRIREDLKHMKKHTFKEIINHALNHTLSRTTITSATTIIALLALVLLGGATIFSFALVMTIGVIFGTLSSIFIASPLMLLFHKLEVRRSLTLKNSEK
;
A
#
# COMPACT_ATOMS: atom_id res chain seq x y z
N ILE A 1 1.15 -1.96 -4.77
CA ILE A 1 0.36 -2.72 -5.78
C ILE A 1 -0.80 -3.44 -5.13
N VAL A 2 -0.56 -4.41 -4.23
CA VAL A 2 -1.61 -5.22 -3.57
C VAL A 2 -2.70 -4.37 -2.91
N ILE A 3 -2.32 -3.29 -2.23
CA ILE A 3 -3.29 -2.36 -1.60
C ILE A 3 -4.20 -1.71 -2.66
N PHE A 4 -3.62 -1.16 -3.73
CA PHE A 4 -4.39 -0.53 -4.82
C PHE A 4 -5.31 -1.51 -5.53
N ASP A 5 -4.84 -2.74 -5.76
CA ASP A 5 -5.64 -3.81 -6.36
C ASP A 5 -6.84 -4.13 -5.48
N ARG A 6 -6.61 -4.27 -4.16
CA ARG A 6 -7.68 -4.57 -3.21
C ARG A 6 -8.71 -3.45 -3.12
N ILE A 7 -8.28 -2.19 -3.11
CA ILE A 7 -9.24 -1.09 -3.05
C ILE A 7 -10.09 -1.06 -4.32
N ARG A 8 -9.51 -1.36 -5.50
CA ARG A 8 -10.28 -1.44 -6.75
C ARG A 8 -11.30 -2.57 -6.72
N GLU A 9 -10.94 -3.69 -6.12
CA GLU A 9 -11.81 -4.84 -5.93
C GLU A 9 -12.95 -4.52 -4.93
N ASP A 10 -12.64 -3.96 -3.77
CA ASP A 10 -13.63 -3.60 -2.74
C ASP A 10 -14.57 -2.48 -3.23
N LEU A 11 -14.09 -1.53 -4.05
CA LEU A 11 -14.94 -0.52 -4.70
C LEU A 11 -16.00 -1.12 -5.63
N LYS A 12 -15.68 -2.23 -6.30
CA LYS A 12 -16.61 -2.92 -7.21
C LYS A 12 -17.70 -3.66 -6.43
N HIS A 13 -17.37 -4.21 -5.26
CA HIS A 13 -18.26 -5.03 -4.44
C HIS A 13 -19.05 -4.22 -3.40
N MET A 14 -18.50 -3.15 -2.83
CA MET A 14 -19.05 -2.41 -1.69
C MET A 14 -19.71 -1.08 -2.08
N LYS A 15 -20.56 -1.06 -3.12
CA LYS A 15 -21.17 0.18 -3.67
C LYS A 15 -22.04 1.00 -2.70
N LYS A 16 -22.43 0.44 -1.55
CA LYS A 16 -23.27 1.11 -0.53
C LYS A 16 -22.47 1.70 0.65
N HIS A 17 -21.17 1.43 0.74
CA HIS A 17 -20.33 1.90 1.84
C HIS A 17 -19.64 3.22 1.52
N THR A 18 -19.31 3.99 2.56
CA THR A 18 -18.58 5.25 2.36
C THR A 18 -17.17 4.94 1.84
N PHE A 19 -16.65 5.75 0.92
CA PHE A 19 -15.31 5.55 0.34
C PHE A 19 -14.21 5.39 1.40
N LYS A 20 -14.32 6.09 2.54
CA LYS A 20 -13.43 5.93 3.69
C LYS A 20 -13.48 4.53 4.33
N GLU A 21 -14.67 3.94 4.44
CA GLU A 21 -14.85 2.60 5.01
C GLU A 21 -14.24 1.54 4.10
N ILE A 22 -14.41 1.71 2.78
CA ILE A 22 -13.83 0.82 1.76
C ILE A 22 -12.30 0.87 1.83
N ILE A 23 -11.70 2.07 1.92
CA ILE A 23 -10.25 2.22 2.10
C ILE A 23 -9.79 1.53 3.39
N ASN A 24 -10.46 1.81 4.51
CA ASN A 24 -10.07 1.25 5.80
C ASN A 24 -10.15 -0.29 5.80
N HIS A 25 -11.19 -0.84 5.19
CA HIS A 25 -11.36 -2.28 5.00
C HIS A 25 -10.25 -2.89 4.14
N ALA A 26 -10.01 -2.31 2.96
CA ALA A 26 -8.97 -2.78 2.05
C ALA A 26 -7.57 -2.70 2.69
N LEU A 27 -7.29 -1.63 3.45
CA LEU A 27 -6.04 -1.43 4.17
C LEU A 27 -5.85 -2.52 5.23
N ASN A 28 -6.83 -2.72 6.13
CA ASN A 28 -6.73 -3.77 7.15
C ASN A 28 -6.55 -5.17 6.57
N HIS A 29 -7.24 -5.49 5.47
CA HIS A 29 -7.15 -6.81 4.84
C HIS A 29 -5.77 -7.04 4.17
N THR A 30 -5.22 -6.02 3.52
CA THR A 30 -3.92 -6.11 2.85
C THR A 30 -2.74 -5.93 3.80
N LEU A 31 -2.93 -5.25 4.92
CA LEU A 31 -1.93 -5.07 5.97
C LEU A 31 -1.44 -6.40 6.51
N SER A 32 -2.32 -7.32 6.91
CA SER A 32 -1.88 -8.62 7.45
C SER A 32 -0.98 -9.38 6.47
N ARG A 33 -1.37 -9.48 5.19
CA ARG A 33 -0.57 -10.21 4.19
C ARG A 33 0.75 -9.51 3.87
N THR A 34 0.74 -8.19 3.73
CA THR A 34 1.95 -7.40 3.41
C THR A 34 2.92 -7.36 4.58
N THR A 35 2.43 -7.24 5.81
CA THR A 35 3.26 -7.29 7.03
C THR A 35 3.88 -8.68 7.22
N ILE A 36 3.14 -9.77 7.01
CA ILE A 36 3.71 -11.12 7.14
C ILE A 36 4.83 -11.35 6.11
N THR A 37 4.59 -11.01 4.84
CA THR A 37 5.58 -11.21 3.77
C THR A 37 6.80 -10.29 3.88
N SER A 38 6.61 -9.05 4.32
CA SER A 38 7.73 -8.14 4.62
C SER A 38 8.50 -8.56 5.87
N ALA A 39 7.83 -9.03 6.92
CA ALA A 39 8.49 -9.53 8.12
C ALA A 39 9.34 -10.77 7.83
N THR A 40 8.83 -11.74 7.08
CA THR A 40 9.61 -12.94 6.73
C THR A 40 10.81 -12.62 5.85
N THR A 41 10.67 -11.68 4.90
CA THR A 41 11.80 -11.22 4.09
C THR A 41 12.84 -10.46 4.92
N ILE A 42 12.42 -9.62 5.86
CA ILE A 42 13.33 -8.94 6.80
C ILE A 42 14.08 -9.95 7.67
N ILE A 43 13.41 -11.00 8.17
CA ILE A 43 14.06 -12.06 8.95
C ILE A 43 15.13 -12.78 8.11
N ALA A 44 14.81 -13.14 6.86
CA ALA A 44 15.76 -13.78 5.96
C ALA A 44 16.96 -12.86 5.63
N LEU A 45 16.71 -11.57 5.40
CA LEU A 45 17.75 -10.58 5.14
C LEU A 45 18.62 -10.32 6.36
N LEU A 46 18.03 -10.27 7.57
CA LEU A 46 18.77 -10.17 8.84
C LEU A 46 19.72 -11.36 9.02
N ALA A 47 19.27 -12.58 8.74
CA ALA A 47 20.12 -13.75 8.76
C ALA A 47 21.30 -13.61 7.78
N LEU A 48 21.05 -13.07 6.57
CA LEU A 48 22.10 -12.80 5.59
C LEU A 48 23.07 -11.70 6.02
N VAL A 49 22.60 -10.63 6.67
CA VAL A 49 23.45 -9.55 7.17
C VAL A 49 24.35 -10.03 8.30
N LEU A 50 23.84 -10.90 9.19
CA LEU A 50 24.59 -11.41 10.34
C LEU A 50 25.49 -12.60 10.00
N LEU A 51 25.06 -13.50 9.12
CA LEU A 51 25.71 -14.79 8.85
C LEU A 51 26.29 -14.91 7.42
N GLY A 52 26.00 -13.96 6.53
CA GLY A 52 26.33 -14.07 5.10
C GLY A 52 27.78 -13.77 4.71
N GLY A 53 28.57 -13.16 5.60
CA GLY A 53 29.96 -12.81 5.33
C GLY A 53 30.16 -11.55 4.46
N ALA A 54 31.42 -11.15 4.27
CA ALA A 54 31.77 -9.82 3.73
C ALA A 54 31.31 -9.58 2.28
N THR A 55 31.25 -10.61 1.44
CA THR A 55 30.94 -10.48 0.01
C THR A 55 29.49 -10.06 -0.24
N ILE A 56 28.54 -10.58 0.54
CA ILE A 56 27.11 -10.28 0.37
C ILE A 56 26.55 -9.31 1.40
N PHE A 57 27.35 -8.92 2.40
CA PHE A 57 26.95 -7.99 3.45
C PHE A 57 26.42 -6.67 2.88
N SER A 58 27.17 -6.02 1.99
CA SER A 58 26.78 -4.74 1.39
C SER A 58 25.47 -4.84 0.62
N PHE A 59 25.26 -5.95 -0.10
CA PHE A 59 24.01 -6.21 -0.83
C PHE A 59 22.84 -6.44 0.13
N ALA A 60 23.03 -7.32 1.12
CA ALA A 60 22.00 -7.64 2.11
C ALA A 60 21.59 -6.42 2.95
N LEU A 61 22.55 -5.54 3.29
CA LEU A 61 22.30 -4.30 4.01
C LEU A 61 21.40 -3.35 3.20
N VAL A 62 21.74 -3.11 1.93
CA VAL A 62 20.94 -2.26 1.03
C VAL A 62 19.55 -2.84 0.82
N MET A 63 19.44 -4.16 0.63
CA MET A 63 18.15 -4.85 0.50
C MET A 63 17.30 -4.72 1.76
N THR A 64 17.91 -4.87 2.94
CA THR A 64 17.20 -4.72 4.24
C THR A 64 16.62 -3.33 4.38
N ILE A 65 17.42 -2.30 4.12
CA ILE A 65 16.99 -0.90 4.15
C ILE A 65 15.87 -0.68 3.12
N GLY A 66 16.04 -1.16 1.89
CA GLY A 66 15.05 -1.04 0.82
C GLY A 66 13.70 -1.67 1.15
N VAL A 67 13.69 -2.87 1.75
CA VAL A 67 12.45 -3.55 2.14
C VAL A 67 11.75 -2.81 3.28
N ILE A 68 12.49 -2.33 4.30
CA ILE A 68 11.90 -1.57 5.41
C ILE A 68 11.23 -0.30 4.90
N PHE A 69 11.96 0.54 4.17
CA PHE A 69 11.41 1.80 3.64
C PHE A 69 10.34 1.55 2.58
N GLY A 70 10.49 0.53 1.73
CA GLY A 70 9.50 0.18 0.69
C GLY A 70 8.17 -0.30 1.26
N THR A 71 8.22 -1.09 2.33
CA THR A 71 7.02 -1.61 3.00
C THR A 71 6.27 -0.49 3.72
N LEU A 72 6.99 0.31 4.53
CA LEU A 72 6.40 1.44 5.23
C LEU A 72 5.86 2.49 4.26
N SER A 73 6.63 2.83 3.22
CA SER A 73 6.21 3.73 2.14
C SER A 73 4.89 3.27 1.50
N SER A 74 4.82 2.00 1.10
CA SER A 74 3.63 1.46 0.44
C SER A 74 2.37 1.49 1.31
N ILE A 75 2.50 1.25 2.61
CA ILE A 75 1.37 1.25 3.57
C ILE A 75 0.91 2.68 3.87
N PHE A 76 1.86 3.57 4.20
CA PHE A 76 1.53 4.92 4.68
C PHE A 76 1.16 5.89 3.56
N ILE A 77 1.71 5.73 2.36
CA ILE A 77 1.42 6.63 1.23
C ILE A 77 0.15 6.22 0.48
N ALA A 78 -0.26 4.95 0.54
CA ALA A 78 -1.47 4.49 -0.14
C ALA A 78 -2.75 5.23 0.35
N SER A 79 -2.93 5.38 1.67
CA SER A 79 -4.11 6.03 2.26
C SER A 79 -4.31 7.51 1.83
N PRO A 80 -3.32 8.41 1.97
CA PRO A 80 -3.48 9.81 1.55
C PRO A 80 -3.58 9.97 0.04
N LEU A 81 -2.85 9.15 -0.74
CA LEU A 81 -2.92 9.18 -2.20
C LEU A 81 -4.34 8.85 -2.68
N MET A 82 -4.98 7.87 -2.04
CA MET A 82 -6.32 7.44 -2.44
C MET A 82 -7.43 8.41 -2.02
N LEU A 83 -7.29 9.06 -0.85
CA LEU A 83 -8.14 10.19 -0.48
C LEU A 83 -8.05 11.34 -1.49
N LEU A 84 -6.85 11.57 -2.03
CA LEU A 84 -6.62 12.59 -3.05
C LEU A 84 -7.31 12.23 -4.38
N PHE A 85 -7.21 10.99 -4.82
CA PHE A 85 -7.94 10.49 -6.00
C PHE A 85 -9.47 10.61 -5.83
N HIS A 86 -10.01 10.26 -4.66
CA HIS A 86 -11.45 10.44 -4.39
C HIS A 86 -11.89 11.90 -4.49
N LYS A 87 -11.09 12.82 -3.92
CA LYS A 87 -11.38 14.25 -3.97
C LYS A 87 -11.39 14.80 -5.40
N LEU A 88 -10.54 14.26 -6.28
CA LEU A 88 -10.50 14.59 -7.71
C LEU A 88 -11.73 14.03 -8.46
N GLU A 89 -12.13 12.79 -8.18
CA GLU A 89 -13.32 12.15 -8.76
C GLU A 89 -14.60 12.93 -8.42
N VAL A 90 -14.77 13.29 -7.14
CA VAL A 90 -15.93 14.06 -6.65
C VAL A 90 -15.97 15.47 -7.26
N ARG A 91 -14.81 16.13 -7.43
CA ARG A 91 -14.76 17.42 -8.13
C ARG A 91 -15.17 17.29 -9.59
N ARG A 92 -14.78 16.21 -10.27
CA ARG A 92 -15.08 16.00 -11.69
C ARG A 92 -16.58 15.76 -11.93
N SER A 93 -17.23 14.98 -11.07
CA SER A 93 -18.68 14.74 -11.16
C SER A 93 -19.52 15.99 -10.85
N LEU A 94 -19.08 16.86 -9.94
CA LEU A 94 -19.72 18.16 -9.69
C LEU A 94 -19.56 19.14 -10.86
N THR A 95 -18.41 19.13 -11.53
CA THR A 95 -18.15 20.02 -12.68
C THR A 95 -18.99 19.62 -13.90
N LEU A 96 -19.17 18.33 -14.15
CA LEU A 96 -20.02 17.84 -15.25
C LEU A 96 -21.51 18.14 -15.01
N LYS A 97 -21.98 17.99 -13.77
CA LYS A 97 -23.38 18.30 -13.40
C LYS A 97 -23.71 19.79 -13.49
N ASN A 98 -22.71 20.66 -13.38
CA ASN A 98 -22.85 22.10 -13.58
C ASN A 98 -22.73 22.53 -15.05
N SER A 99 -22.26 21.66 -15.94
CA SER A 99 -22.19 21.91 -17.39
C SER A 99 -23.44 21.43 -18.15
N GLU A 100 -24.25 20.57 -17.54
CA GLU A 100 -25.57 20.14 -18.06
C GLU A 100 -26.73 21.04 -17.61
N LYS A 101 -26.48 22.04 -16.76
CA LYS A 101 -27.44 23.07 -16.35
C LYS A 101 -27.13 24.38 -17.04
#